data_AF-A0A949WLU1-F1
#
_entry.id   AF-A0A949WLU1-F1
#
_cell.length_a   1.000
_cell.length_b   1.000
_cell.length_c   1.000
_cell.angle_alpha   90.00
_cell.angle_beta   90.00
_cell.angle_gamma   90.00
#
_symmetry.space_group_name_H-M   'P 1'
#
loop_
_entity.id
_entity.type
_entity.pdbx_description
1 polymer ?
#
loop_
_entity_poly.entity_id
_entity_poly.type
_entity_poly.pdbx_seq_one_letter_code
_entity_poly.pdbx_strand_id
1 'polypeptide(L)'
;MILAHSVNGGVHFDLLLEVLGQERLRACQLAQRLAAAGESCPWRELEPHRRLYLSFEGEVSGDRGQVRRVEQGSYSQDGARLSLRPDEAESYELELSEGQAKRL
;
A
#
# COMPACT_ATOMS: atom_id res chain seq x y z
N MET A 1 -3.24 0.09 5.54
CA MET A 1 -3.51 1.47 5.05
C MET A 1 -3.06 1.59 3.61
N ILE A 2 -3.80 2.31 2.76
CA ILE A 2 -3.39 2.64 1.40
C ILE A 2 -3.18 4.15 1.29
N LEU A 3 -2.00 4.54 0.81
CA LEU A 3 -1.65 5.92 0.47
C LEU A 3 -1.61 6.09 -1.05
N ALA A 4 -2.07 7.23 -1.57
CA ALA A 4 -1.71 7.66 -2.91
C ALA A 4 -0.50 8.59 -2.80
N HIS A 5 0.55 8.27 -3.54
CA HIS A 5 1.78 9.04 -3.60
C HIS A 5 1.91 9.67 -4.99
N SER A 6 1.83 11.00 -5.02
CA SER A 6 1.95 11.81 -6.24
C SER A 6 3.33 12.45 -6.32
N VAL A 7 4.10 12.16 -7.37
CA VAL A 7 5.45 12.71 -7.58
C VAL A 7 5.71 12.90 -9.07
N ASN A 8 6.28 14.05 -9.47
CA ASN A 8 6.63 14.38 -10.87
C ASN A 8 5.49 14.13 -11.88
N GLY A 9 4.24 14.40 -11.49
CA GLY A 9 3.05 14.21 -12.34
C GLY A 9 2.54 12.75 -12.43
N GLY A 10 3.26 11.79 -11.85
CA GLY A 10 2.81 10.40 -11.71
C GLY A 10 2.11 10.16 -10.37
N VAL A 11 1.24 9.14 -10.32
CA VAL A 11 0.59 8.67 -9.08
C VAL A 11 0.73 7.16 -8.99
N HIS A 12 1.12 6.68 -7.81
CA HIS A 12 1.06 5.27 -7.45
C HIS A 12 0.43 5.09 -6.07
N PHE A 13 0.16 3.85 -5.70
CA PHE A 13 -0.48 3.52 -4.44
C PHE A 13 0.45 2.67 -3.58
N ASP A 14 0.62 3.03 -2.32
CA ASP A 14 1.41 2.25 -1.37
C ASP A 14 0.50 1.61 -0.34
N LEU A 15 0.57 0.29 -0.22
CA LEU A 15 -0.06 -0.49 0.84
C LEU A 15 0.93 -0.63 2.00
N LEU A 16 0.54 -0.09 3.16
CA LEU A 16 1.28 -0.15 4.41
C LEU A 16 0.59 -1.09 5.39
N LEU A 17 1.34 -2.06 5.90
CA LEU A 17 0.86 -3.11 6.79
C LEU A 17 1.63 -3.08 8.11
N GLU A 18 0.88 -3.09 9.22
CA GLU A 18 1.45 -3.33 10.54
C GLU A 18 1.62 -4.83 10.74
N VAL A 19 2.86 -5.28 10.95
CA VAL A 19 3.15 -6.69 11.22
C VAL A 19 3.46 -6.87 12.70
N LEU A 20 2.78 -7.80 13.36
CA LEU A 20 2.97 -8.07 14.78
C LEU A 20 4.45 -8.39 15.08
N GLY A 21 5.01 -7.72 16.09
CA GLY A 21 6.41 -7.86 16.47
C GLY A 21 7.40 -7.06 15.61
N GLN A 22 6.95 -6.27 14.64
CA GLN A 22 7.82 -5.40 13.84
C GLN A 22 7.63 -3.92 14.21
N GLU A 23 8.75 -3.19 14.35
CA GLU A 23 8.73 -1.75 14.58
C GLU A 23 8.38 -0.94 13.33
N ARG A 24 8.67 -1.49 12.14
CA ARG A 24 8.43 -0.85 10.85
C ARG A 24 7.25 -1.48 10.14
N LEU A 25 6.66 -0.69 9.25
CA LEU A 25 5.58 -1.15 8.39
C LEU A 25 6.17 -1.95 7.24
N ARG A 26 5.57 -3.09 6.94
CA ARG A 26 5.76 -3.70 5.62
C ARG A 26 5.10 -2.80 4.60
N ALA A 27 5.78 -2.56 3.47
CA ALA A 27 5.32 -1.62 2.46
C ALA A 27 5.43 -2.26 1.08
N CYS A 28 4.36 -2.18 0.31
CA CYS A 28 4.38 -2.55 -1.09
C CYS A 28 3.72 -1.47 -1.95
N GLN A 29 4.29 -1.23 -3.12
CA GLN A 29 3.71 -0.35 -4.11
C GLN A 29 2.82 -1.17 -5.05
N LEU A 30 1.58 -0.73 -5.21
CA LEU A 30 0.58 -1.26 -6.13
C LEU A 30 0.60 -0.45 -7.44
N ALA A 31 0.55 -1.15 -8.58
CA ALA A 31 0.51 -0.53 -9.90
C ALA A 31 -0.80 0.26 -10.15
N GLN A 32 -1.88 -0.12 -9.47
CA GLN A 32 -3.18 0.53 -9.57
C GLN A 32 -3.93 0.47 -8.24
N ARG A 33 -4.96 1.32 -8.09
CA ARG A 33 -5.92 1.21 -7.01
C ARG A 33 -6.76 -0.05 -7.22
N LEU A 34 -6.90 -0.87 -6.20
CA LEU A 34 -7.82 -1.99 -6.20
C LEU A 34 -9.26 -1.46 -6.17
N ALA A 35 -10.11 -1.98 -7.05
CA ALA A 35 -11.49 -1.49 -7.20
C ALA A 35 -12.54 -2.54 -6.83
N ALA A 36 -12.21 -3.84 -6.88
CA ALA A 36 -13.14 -4.91 -6.59
C ALA A 36 -12.46 -6.14 -5.96
N ALA A 37 -13.26 -6.95 -5.26
CA ALA A 37 -12.83 -8.25 -4.73
C ALA A 37 -12.42 -9.20 -5.85
N GLY A 38 -11.31 -9.91 -5.66
CA GLY A 38 -10.78 -10.87 -6.64
C GLY A 38 -9.92 -10.25 -7.74
N GLU A 39 -9.70 -8.93 -7.72
CA GLU A 39 -8.72 -8.30 -8.62
C GLU A 39 -7.29 -8.66 -8.20
N SER A 40 -6.49 -9.05 -9.18
CA SER A 40 -5.03 -9.12 -9.01
C SER A 40 -4.42 -7.78 -9.38
N CYS A 41 -3.47 -7.31 -8.57
CA CYS A 41 -2.73 -6.08 -8.83
C CYS A 41 -1.23 -6.37 -8.77
N PRO A 42 -0.46 -6.07 -9.84
CA PRO A 42 0.98 -6.12 -9.77
C PRO A 42 1.49 -5.21 -8.65
N TRP A 43 2.40 -5.74 -7.85
CA TRP A 43 2.99 -5.01 -6.75
C TRP A 43 4.51 -5.24 -6.70
N ARG A 44 5.22 -4.32 -6.05
CA ARG A 44 6.63 -4.49 -5.68
C ARG A 44 6.83 -4.21 -4.21
N GLU A 45 7.67 -4.99 -3.55
CA GLU A 45 8.08 -4.70 -2.17
C GLU A 45 8.89 -3.39 -2.15
N LEU A 46 8.65 -2.57 -1.13
CA LEU A 46 9.40 -1.37 -0.83
C LEU A 46 10.21 -1.56 0.45
N GLU A 47 11.14 -0.64 0.69
CA GLU A 47 11.81 -0.58 1.99
C GLU A 47 10.80 -0.38 3.13
N PRO A 48 11.00 -1.03 4.30
CA PRO A 48 10.08 -0.90 5.42
C PRO A 48 9.87 0.55 5.87
N HIS A 49 8.61 0.95 5.96
CA HIS A 49 8.21 2.32 6.24
C HIS A 49 8.14 2.62 7.74
N ARG A 50 8.27 3.89 8.11
CA ARG A 50 8.09 4.35 9.50
C ARG A 50 6.60 4.36 9.85
N ARG A 51 6.26 3.95 11.08
CA ARG A 51 4.87 3.95 11.59
C ARG A 51 4.16 5.30 11.49
N LEU A 52 4.90 6.41 11.53
CA LEU A 52 4.37 7.76 11.36
C LEU A 52 3.57 7.94 10.06
N TYR A 53 3.87 7.18 9.01
CA TYR A 53 3.13 7.23 7.75
C TYR A 53 1.66 6.78 7.86
N LEU A 54 1.27 6.11 8.96
CA LEU A 54 -0.14 5.78 9.22
C LEU A 54 -0.99 7.01 9.60
N SER A 55 -0.37 8.12 9.97
CA SER A 55 -1.07 9.36 10.31
C SER A 55 -0.63 10.56 9.48
N PHE A 56 0.42 10.40 8.68
CA PHE A 56 1.00 11.48 7.89
C PHE A 56 0.28 11.67 6.55
N GLU A 57 -0.04 12.93 6.24
CA GLU A 57 -0.51 13.38 4.93
C GLU A 57 0.18 14.71 4.60
N GLY A 58 0.44 14.95 3.32
CA GLY A 58 1.09 16.18 2.86
C GLY A 58 2.41 15.95 2.14
N GLU A 59 3.20 17.01 2.05
CA GLU A 59 4.45 17.03 1.27
C GLU A 59 5.55 16.19 1.92
N VAL A 60 6.11 15.29 1.14
CA VAL A 60 7.28 14.50 1.50
C VAL A 60 8.53 15.32 1.16
N SER A 61 9.33 15.62 2.18
CA SER A 61 10.52 16.48 2.06
C SER A 61 11.47 16.08 0.93
N GLY A 62 12.18 17.07 0.36
CA GLY A 62 13.20 16.86 -0.67
C GLY A 62 12.62 16.56 -2.05
N ASP A 63 11.55 17.27 -2.43
CA ASP A 63 10.85 17.15 -3.72
C ASP A 63 10.39 15.72 -4.04
N ARG A 64 10.12 14.93 -3.00
CA ARG A 64 9.68 13.53 -3.14
C ARG A 64 8.18 13.41 -3.36
N GLY A 65 7.47 14.52 -3.56
CA GLY A 65 6.04 14.52 -3.86
C GLY A 65 5.14 14.64 -2.63
N GLN A 66 3.89 14.24 -2.77
CA GLN A 66 2.85 14.35 -1.75
C GLN A 66 2.20 12.99 -1.50
N VAL A 67 1.86 12.72 -0.25
CA VAL A 67 1.06 11.55 0.14
C VAL A 67 -0.31 11.98 0.66
N ARG A 68 -1.35 11.25 0.23
CA ARG A 68 -2.70 11.32 0.81
C ARG A 68 -3.17 9.94 1.21
N ARG A 69 -3.96 9.85 2.26
CA ARG A 69 -4.67 8.63 2.63
C ARG A 69 -5.77 8.38 1.62
N VAL A 70 -5.80 7.16 1.10
CA VAL A 70 -6.87 6.68 0.23
C VAL A 70 -7.80 5.78 1.02
N GLU A 71 -7.22 4.95 1.89
CA GLU A 71 -7.99 3.96 2.62
C GLU A 71 -7.28 3.55 3.92
N GLN A 72 -8.10 3.26 4.93
CA GLN A 72 -7.67 2.69 6.19
C GLN A 72 -8.54 1.49 6.51
N GLY A 73 -8.00 0.54 7.27
CA GLY A 73 -8.71 -0.66 7.65
C GLY A 73 -7.80 -1.71 8.26
N SER A 74 -8.36 -2.90 8.44
CA SER A 74 -7.65 -4.08 8.94
C SER A 74 -7.35 -5.05 7.79
N TYR A 75 -6.47 -6.01 8.06
CA TYR A 75 -6.19 -7.08 7.12
C TYR A 75 -6.02 -8.42 7.83
N SER A 76 -6.26 -9.50 7.10
CA SER A 76 -5.81 -10.84 7.45
C SER A 76 -4.96 -11.41 6.32
N GLN A 77 -4.02 -12.29 6.65
CA GLN A 77 -3.11 -12.91 5.68
C GLN A 77 -3.23 -14.44 5.75
N ASP A 78 -3.38 -15.07 4.58
CA ASP A 78 -3.30 -16.52 4.37
C ASP A 78 -2.29 -16.81 3.25
N GLY A 79 -1.09 -17.25 3.62
CA GLY A 79 0.02 -17.40 2.68
C GLY A 79 0.34 -16.08 1.95
N ALA A 80 0.20 -16.09 0.62
CA ALA A 80 0.39 -14.93 -0.25
C ALA A 80 -0.87 -14.05 -0.38
N ARG A 81 -2.01 -14.48 0.14
CA ARG A 81 -3.27 -13.74 0.01
C ARG A 81 -3.48 -12.81 1.20
N LEU A 82 -3.81 -11.55 0.91
CA LEU A 82 -4.26 -10.57 1.88
C LEU A 82 -5.76 -10.32 1.69
N SER A 83 -6.56 -10.49 2.74
CA SER A 83 -7.93 -9.99 2.77
C SER A 83 -7.92 -8.62 3.42
N LEU A 84 -8.20 -7.57 2.66
CA LEU A 84 -8.28 -6.19 3.15
C LEU A 84 -9.72 -5.88 3.55
N ARG A 85 -9.88 -5.27 4.72
CA ARG A 85 -11.17 -4.84 5.29
C ARG A 85 -11.11 -3.35 5.55
N PRO A 86 -11.46 -2.53 4.56
CA PRO A 86 -11.52 -1.07 4.71
C PRO A 86 -12.55 -0.66 5.77
N ASP A 87 -12.33 0.47 6.42
CA ASP A 87 -13.27 1.02 7.40
C ASP A 87 -14.51 1.65 6.71
N GLU A 88 -14.35 2.17 5.49
CA GLU A 88 -15.39 2.93 4.76
C GLU A 88 -15.79 2.31 3.40
N ALA A 89 -15.33 1.09 3.10
CA ALA A 89 -15.62 0.42 1.82
C ALA A 89 -15.85 -1.09 2.03
N GLU A 90 -16.37 -1.76 0.98
CA GLU A 90 -16.53 -3.21 1.00
C GLU A 90 -15.17 -3.91 1.10
N SER A 91 -15.15 -5.08 1.76
CA SER A 91 -13.93 -5.89 1.87
C SER A 91 -13.53 -6.46 0.51
N TYR A 92 -12.23 -6.54 0.26
CA TYR A 92 -11.70 -7.11 -0.97
C TYR A 92 -10.39 -7.87 -0.73
N GLU A 93 -10.11 -8.83 -1.60
CA GLU A 93 -8.90 -9.65 -1.54
C GLU A 93 -7.83 -9.11 -2.49
N LEU A 94 -6.59 -9.12 -2.03
CA LEU A 94 -5.39 -8.88 -2.80
C LEU A 94 -4.53 -10.14 -2.74
N GLU A 95 -4.31 -10.79 -3.89
CA GLU A 95 -3.30 -11.84 -3.96
C GLU A 95 -1.94 -11.20 -4.23
N LEU A 96 -1.03 -11.32 -3.27
CA LEU A 96 0.35 -10.90 -3.46
C LEU A 96 1.12 -11.99 -4.21
N SER A 97 0.89 -12.12 -5.52
CA SER A 97 1.78 -12.93 -6.37
C SER A 97 3.05 -12.13 -6.66
N GLU A 98 4.24 -12.73 -6.54
CA GLU A 98 5.50 -12.03 -6.85
C GLU A 98 5.47 -11.47 -8.28
N GLY A 99 5.23 -10.17 -8.42
CA GLY A 99 5.33 -9.45 -9.66
C GLY A 99 6.76 -8.93 -9.81
N GLN A 100 7.55 -9.53 -10.71
CA GLN A 100 8.83 -8.96 -11.14
C GLN A 100 8.58 -7.60 -11.81
N ALA A 101 8.62 -6.51 -11.03
CA ALA A 101 8.82 -5.19 -11.61
C ALA A 101 10.26 -5.14 -12.14
N LYS A 102 10.41 -5.31 -13.46
CA LYS A 102 11.69 -5.06 -14.15
C LYS A 102 12.26 -3.74 -13.65
N ARG A 103 13.53 -3.76 -13.24
CA ARG A 103 14.35 -2.56 -13.08
C ARG A 103 14.24 -1.78 -14.39
N LEU A 104 13.66 -0.58 -14.34
CA LEU A 104 13.91 0.43 -15.37
C LEU A 104 15.33 0.97 -15.17
#